data_AF-A0A166C591-F1
#
_entry.id   AF-A0A166C591-F1
#
_cell.length_a   1.000
_cell.length_b   1.000
_cell.length_c   1.000
_cell.angle_alpha   90.00
_cell.angle_beta   90.00
_cell.angle_gamma   90.00
#
_symmetry.space_group_name_H-M   'P 1'
#
loop_
_entity.id
_entity.type
_entity.pdbx_description
1 polymer ?
#
loop_
_entity_poly.entity_id
_entity_poly.type
_entity_poly.pdbx_seq_one_letter_code
_entity_poly.pdbx_strand_id
1 'polypeptide(L)'
;MQSKKLTELIPYRRTVWMTGFLKTTLSASLISTGVVLLFNSITNHPLFDGYKETGIIVGITCILSAILIVTLIDKWKEQKKKEELEIIDKRAAEIAEEKILEAMKKLEN
;
A
#
# COMPACT_ATOMS: atom_id res chain seq x y z
N MET A 1 20.99 -15.81 22.44
CA MET A 1 20.05 -15.89 21.30
C MET A 1 20.25 -14.64 20.44
N GLN A 2 20.66 -14.76 19.17
CA GLN A 2 20.91 -13.59 18.31
C GLN A 2 19.58 -12.85 18.06
N SER A 3 19.48 -11.64 18.62
CA SER A 3 18.39 -10.70 18.35
C SER A 3 18.40 -10.35 16.86
N LYS A 4 17.61 -11.08 16.06
CA LYS A 4 17.31 -10.65 14.69
C LYS A 4 16.66 -9.27 14.79
N LYS A 5 17.33 -8.25 14.23
CA LYS A 5 16.86 -6.87 14.23
C LYS A 5 15.43 -6.85 13.69
N LEU A 6 14.54 -6.09 14.34
CA LEU A 6 13.14 -5.91 13.93
C LEU A 6 12.98 -5.59 12.43
N THR A 7 13.98 -4.92 11.85
CA THR A 7 14.09 -4.57 10.44
C THR A 7 14.17 -5.76 9.47
N GLU A 8 14.52 -6.96 9.93
CA GLU A 8 14.50 -8.19 9.12
C GLU A 8 13.13 -8.87 9.12
N LEU A 9 12.32 -8.68 10.17
CA LEU A 9 10.96 -9.23 10.26
C LEU A 9 9.94 -8.39 9.49
N ILE A 10 10.16 -7.07 9.44
CA ILE A 10 9.26 -6.13 8.79
C ILE A 10 9.81 -5.83 7.39
N PRO A 11 9.14 -6.25 6.30
CA PRO A 11 9.62 -6.05 4.93
C PRO A 11 9.43 -4.60 4.45
N TYR A 12 10.08 -3.66 5.14
CA TYR A 12 9.93 -2.21 4.96
C TYR A 12 10.20 -1.76 3.52
N ARG A 13 11.26 -2.28 2.89
CA ARG A 13 11.64 -1.93 1.51
C ARG A 13 10.54 -2.30 0.50
N ARG A 14 9.87 -3.45 0.69
CA ARG A 14 8.81 -3.91 -0.20
C ARG A 14 7.55 -3.05 -0.03
N THR A 15 7.20 -2.71 1.22
CA THR A 15 6.07 -1.83 1.53
C THR A 15 6.26 -0.43 0.95
N VAL A 16 7.46 0.15 1.09
CA VAL A 16 7.77 1.48 0.53
C VAL A 16 7.67 1.47 -1.00
N TRP A 17 8.21 0.44 -1.66
CA TRP A 17 8.15 0.35 -3.13
C TRP A 17 6.71 0.18 -3.65
N MET A 18 5.93 -0.70 -3.02
CA MET A 18 4.52 -0.93 -3.38
C MET A 18 3.65 0.32 -3.16
N THR A 19 3.82 0.98 -2.02
CA THR A 19 2.94 2.08 -1.60
C THR A 19 3.38 3.44 -2.14
N GLY A 20 4.68 3.65 -2.38
CA GLY A 20 5.23 4.91 -2.88
C GLY A 20 5.39 4.94 -4.39
N PHE A 21 5.96 3.89 -4.97
CA PHE A 21 6.27 3.86 -6.42
C PHE A 21 5.13 3.21 -7.21
N LEU A 22 4.77 1.97 -6.91
CA LEU A 22 3.84 1.19 -7.73
C LEU A 22 2.42 1.79 -7.71
N LYS A 23 1.89 2.08 -6.51
CA LYS A 23 0.57 2.72 -6.34
C LYS A 23 0.50 4.02 -7.14
N THR A 24 1.42 4.92 -6.91
CA THR A 24 1.43 6.27 -7.48
C THR A 24 1.62 6.23 -9.00
N THR A 25 2.54 5.40 -9.49
CA THR A 25 2.83 5.30 -10.93
C THR A 25 1.64 4.74 -11.69
N LEU A 26 1.03 3.66 -11.19
CA LEU A 26 -0.15 3.05 -11.83
C LEU A 26 -1.38 3.94 -11.73
N SER A 27 -1.62 4.58 -10.58
CA SER A 27 -2.76 5.48 -10.44
C SER A 27 -2.60 6.72 -11.32
N ALA A 28 -1.40 7.31 -11.35
CA ALA A 28 -1.13 8.50 -12.16
C ALA A 28 -1.25 8.20 -13.66
N SER A 29 -0.73 7.07 -14.12
CA SER A 29 -0.82 6.70 -15.55
C SER A 29 -2.27 6.44 -15.98
N LEU A 30 -3.05 5.75 -15.16
CA LEU A 30 -4.47 5.49 -15.43
C LEU A 30 -5.31 6.76 -15.39
N ILE A 31 -5.09 7.63 -14.39
CA ILE A 31 -5.80 8.92 -14.30
C ILE A 31 -5.43 9.81 -15.48
N SER A 32 -4.15 9.96 -15.78
CA SER A 32 -3.68 10.77 -16.91
C SER A 32 -4.27 10.28 -18.22
N THR A 33 -4.22 8.97 -18.48
CA THR A 33 -4.80 8.37 -19.69
C THR A 33 -6.31 8.58 -19.74
N GLY A 34 -7.00 8.37 -18.62
CA GLY A 34 -8.45 8.54 -18.55
C GLY A 34 -8.89 9.99 -18.81
N VAL A 35 -8.17 10.97 -18.24
CA VAL A 35 -8.43 12.40 -18.46
C VAL A 35 -8.19 12.78 -19.93
N VAL A 36 -7.09 12.32 -20.53
CA VAL A 36 -6.78 12.60 -21.94
C VAL A 36 -7.84 12.03 -22.87
N LEU A 37 -8.29 10.79 -22.64
CA LEU A 37 -9.35 10.16 -23.42
C LEU A 37 -10.68 10.93 -23.30
N LEU A 38 -11.05 11.34 -22.08
CA LEU A 38 -12.24 12.14 -21.85
C LEU A 38 -12.17 13.48 -22.59
N PHE A 39 -11.05 14.19 -22.46
CA PHE A 39 -10.88 15.49 -23.11
C PHE A 39 -10.97 15.38 -24.63
N ASN A 40 -10.23 14.43 -25.22
CA ASN A 40 -10.21 14.24 -26.67
C ASN A 40 -11.57 13.82 -27.23
N SER A 41 -12.35 13.03 -26.48
CA SER A 41 -13.71 12.68 -26.84
C SER A 41 -14.68 13.87 -26.75
N ILE A 42 -14.56 14.72 -25.72
CA ILE A 42 -15.43 15.88 -25.53
C ILE A 42 -15.13 16.98 -26.55
N THR A 43 -13.86 17.23 -26.86
CA THR A 43 -13.46 18.28 -27.82
C THR A 43 -13.67 17.85 -29.27
N ASN A 44 -14.28 16.68 -29.53
CA ASN A 44 -14.50 16.12 -30.86
C ASN A 44 -13.21 16.08 -31.69
N HIS A 45 -12.10 15.63 -31.09
CA HIS A 45 -10.83 15.56 -31.80
C HIS A 45 -10.96 14.65 -33.04
N PRO A 46 -10.41 15.00 -34.22
CA PRO A 46 -10.63 14.26 -35.46
C PRO A 46 -10.20 12.78 -35.40
N LEU A 47 -9.22 12.44 -34.55
CA LEU A 47 -8.81 11.05 -34.29
C LEU A 47 -9.86 10.21 -33.52
N PHE A 48 -10.83 10.85 -32.86
CA PHE A 48 -11.89 10.21 -32.08
C PHE A 48 -13.25 10.30 -32.78
N ASP A 49 -13.29 10.77 -34.02
CA ASP A 49 -14.56 10.86 -34.74
C ASP A 49 -15.11 9.45 -35.02
N GLY A 50 -16.36 9.21 -34.59
CA GLY A 50 -16.97 7.88 -34.56
C GLY A 50 -16.70 7.03 -33.30
N TYR A 51 -15.75 7.40 -32.44
CA TYR A 51 -15.39 6.65 -31.22
C TYR A 51 -15.53 7.47 -29.92
N LYS A 52 -16.21 8.60 -29.98
CA LYS A 52 -16.33 9.56 -28.86
C LYS A 52 -16.91 8.91 -27.59
N GLU A 53 -18.02 8.20 -27.74
CA GLU A 53 -18.68 7.48 -26.65
C GLU A 53 -17.77 6.40 -26.05
N THR A 54 -17.07 5.64 -26.89
CA THR A 54 -16.11 4.64 -26.46
C THR A 54 -14.96 5.27 -25.69
N GLY A 55 -14.41 6.39 -26.15
CA GLY A 55 -13.34 7.12 -25.45
C GLY A 55 -13.78 7.65 -24.08
N ILE A 56 -15.04 8.09 -23.94
CA ILE A 56 -15.59 8.52 -22.65
C ILE A 56 -15.71 7.32 -21.69
N ILE A 57 -16.27 6.21 -22.15
CA ILE A 57 -16.45 5.00 -21.33
C ILE A 57 -15.09 4.45 -20.88
N VAL A 58 -14.12 4.35 -21.80
CA VAL A 58 -12.78 3.87 -21.47
C VAL A 58 -12.09 4.84 -20.51
N GLY A 59 -12.25 6.15 -20.71
CA GLY A 59 -11.69 7.17 -19.82
C GLY A 59 -12.23 7.08 -18.39
N ILE A 60 -13.55 6.94 -18.22
CA ILE A 60 -14.20 6.70 -16.92
C ILE A 60 -13.68 5.39 -16.31
N THR A 61 -13.60 4.33 -17.10
CA THR A 61 -13.14 3.01 -16.64
C THR A 61 -11.69 3.04 -16.14
N CYS A 62 -10.81 3.78 -16.82
CA CYS A 62 -9.43 4.01 -16.37
C CYS A 62 -9.38 4.71 -15.01
N ILE A 63 -10.18 5.75 -14.81
CA ILE A 63 -10.23 6.49 -13.53
C ILE A 63 -10.77 5.59 -12.41
N LEU A 64 -11.84 4.84 -12.65
CA LEU A 64 -12.40 3.90 -11.67
C LEU A 64 -11.38 2.80 -11.31
N SER A 65 -10.66 2.28 -12.30
CA SER A 65 -9.61 1.29 -12.08
C SER A 65 -8.46 1.85 -11.24
N ALA A 66 -8.07 3.10 -11.46
CA ALA A 66 -7.06 3.78 -10.64
C ALA A 66 -7.49 3.87 -9.17
N ILE A 67 -8.73 4.27 -8.91
CA ILE A 67 -9.30 4.35 -7.55
C ILE A 67 -9.32 2.96 -6.90
N LEU A 68 -9.71 1.93 -7.64
CA LEU A 68 -9.76 0.56 -7.14
C LEU A 68 -8.37 0.03 -6.76
N ILE A 69 -7.36 0.25 -7.61
CA ILE A 69 -5.97 -0.13 -7.32
C ILE A 69 -5.45 0.59 -6.08
N VAL A 70 -5.69 1.90 -5.97
CA VAL A 70 -5.31 2.70 -4.80
C VAL A 70 -5.92 2.13 -3.53
N THR A 71 -7.22 1.83 -3.56
CA THR A 71 -7.98 1.31 -2.42
C THR A 71 -7.49 -0.08 -2.00
N LEU A 72 -7.19 -0.96 -2.96
CA LEU A 72 -6.66 -2.29 -2.67
C LEU A 72 -5.28 -2.22 -2.02
N ILE A 73 -4.39 -1.37 -2.53
CA ILE A 73 -3.04 -1.19 -1.96
C ILE A 73 -3.14 -0.60 -0.55
N ASP A 74 -4.05 0.34 -0.30
CA ASP A 74 -4.25 0.92 1.03
C ASP A 74 -4.80 -0.10 2.03
N LYS A 75 -5.80 -0.90 1.64
CA LYS A 75 -6.30 -2.00 2.49
C LYS A 75 -5.22 -3.04 2.80
N TRP A 76 -4.42 -3.41 1.80
CA TRP A 76 -3.31 -4.34 2.00
C TRP A 76 -2.27 -3.77 2.97
N LYS A 77 -1.94 -2.47 2.85
CA LYS A 77 -1.03 -1.78 3.78
C LYS A 77 -1.60 -1.77 5.20
N GLU A 78 -2.90 -1.53 5.35
CA GLU A 78 -3.55 -1.52 6.67
C GLU A 78 -3.49 -2.91 7.33
N GLN A 79 -3.77 -3.98 6.57
CA GLN A 79 -3.66 -5.36 7.06
C GLN A 79 -2.23 -5.69 7.48
N LYS A 80 -1.24 -5.36 6.65
CA LYS A 80 0.18 -5.60 6.98
C LYS A 80 0.61 -4.85 8.24
N LYS A 81 0.14 -3.62 8.44
CA LYS A 81 0.44 -2.85 9.64
C LYS A 81 -0.17 -3.47 10.90
N LYS A 82 -1.37 -4.07 10.80
CA LYS A 82 -1.99 -4.82 11.92
C LYS A 82 -1.18 -6.06 12.28
N GLU A 83 -0.75 -6.84 11.28
CA GLU A 83 0.14 -8.00 11.49
C GLU A 83 1.47 -7.59 12.14
N GLU A 84 2.08 -6.48 11.70
CA GLU A 84 3.31 -5.95 12.29
C GLU A 84 3.12 -5.56 13.77
N LEU A 85 2.01 -4.88 14.10
CA LEU A 85 1.66 -4.51 15.48
C LEU A 85 1.51 -5.74 16.39
N GLU A 86 0.81 -6.78 15.95
CA GLU A 86 0.64 -8.01 16.73
C GLU A 86 1.98 -8.72 17.02
N ILE A 87 2.92 -8.70 16.07
CA ILE A 87 4.27 -9.28 16.27
C ILE A 87 5.06 -8.45 17.28
N ILE A 88 4.96 -7.12 17.22
CA ILE A 88 5.63 -6.22 18.15
C ILE A 88 5.09 -6.39 19.57
N ASP A 89 3.77 -6.45 19.74
CA ASP A 89 3.12 -6.60 21.05
C ASP A 89 3.51 -7.92 21.71
N LYS A 90 3.53 -9.04 20.96
CA LYS A 90 3.97 -10.34 21.46
C LYS A 90 5.44 -10.30 21.93
N ARG A 91 6.33 -9.72 21.14
CA ARG A 91 7.75 -9.58 21.52
C ARG A 91 7.95 -8.65 22.72
N ALA A 92 7.16 -7.58 22.82
CA ALA A 92 7.24 -6.67 23.95
C ALA A 92 6.83 -7.37 25.26
N ALA A 93 5.79 -8.21 25.20
CA ALA A 93 5.37 -9.04 26.34
C ALA A 93 6.46 -10.06 26.75
N GLU A 94 7.04 -10.78 25.79
CA GLU A 94 8.14 -11.73 26.06
C GLU A 94 9.35 -11.06 26.72
N ILE A 95 9.76 -9.89 26.22
CA ILE A 95 10.89 -9.13 26.79
C ILE A 95 10.54 -8.61 28.20
N ALA A 96 9.28 -8.23 28.44
CA ALA A 96 8.84 -7.79 29.76
C ALA A 96 8.89 -8.95 30.77
N GLU A 97 8.41 -10.13 30.39
CA GLU A 97 8.48 -11.34 31.23
C GLU A 97 9.92 -11.75 31.52
N GLU A 98 10.81 -11.77 30.52
CA GLU A 98 12.23 -12.06 30.73
C GLU A 98 12.88 -11.09 31.74
N LYS A 99 12.60 -9.79 31.60
CA LYS A 99 13.15 -8.77 32.51
C LYS A 99 12.62 -8.89 33.93
N ILE A 100 11.33 -9.22 34.10
CA ILE A 100 10.74 -9.44 35.43
C ILE A 100 11.38 -10.67 36.07
N LEU A 101 11.58 -11.74 35.31
CA LEU A 101 12.17 -12.98 35.80
C LEU A 101 13.65 -12.80 36.17
N GLU A 102 14.41 -12.02 35.40
CA GLU A 102 15.77 -11.60 35.76
C GLU A 102 15.81 -10.74 37.03
N ALA A 103 14.87 -9.80 37.18
CA ALA A 103 14.78 -8.96 38.37
C ALA A 103 14.43 -9.77 39.63
N MET A 104 13.52 -10.74 39.52
CA MET A 104 13.19 -11.66 40.61
C MET A 104 14.39 -12.52 41.02
N LYS A 105 15.13 -13.09 40.07
CA LYS A 105 16.36 -13.87 40.38
C LYS A 105 17.47 -13.04 41.04
N LYS A 106 17.51 -11.73 40.81
CA LYS A 106 18.46 -10.82 41.46
C LYS A 106 18.05 -10.42 42.87
N LEU A 107 16.77 -10.52 43.22
CA LEU A 107 16.26 -10.26 44.57
C LEU A 107 16.36 -11.51 45.48
N GLU A 108 16.45 -12.69 44.88
CA GLU A 108 16.57 -13.98 45.58
C GLU A 108 18.02 -14.35 45.96
N ASN A 109 19.02 -13.62 45.43
CA ASN A 109 20.44 -13.70 45.78
C ASN A 109 20.87 -12.48 46.59
#